data_AF-A0A962A4K3-F1
#
_entry.id   AF-A0A962A4K3-F1
#
_cell.length_a   1.000
_cell.length_b   1.000
_cell.length_c   1.000
_cell.angle_alpha   90.00
_cell.angle_beta   90.00
_cell.angle_gamma   90.00
#
_symmetry.space_group_name_H-M   'P 1'
#
loop_
_entity.id
_entity.type
_entity.pdbx_description
1 polymer ?
#
loop_
_entity_poly.entity_id
_entity_poly.type
_entity_poly.pdbx_seq_one_letter_code
_entity_poly.pdbx_strand_id
1 'polypeptide(L)'
;MAEKDALTDRLNALIQYIEDATHTLNGGQIPLVNDLDQKVAKLCMDVEQGSTETAKEIKPLMGKMIIKLDELAARLQEMKDKTPKGT
;
A
#
# COMPACT_ATOMS: atom_id res chain seq x y z
N MET A 1 12.07 12.99 -16.69
CA MET A 1 11.11 11.96 -17.16
C MET A 1 11.38 10.62 -16.50
N ALA A 2 12.55 9.98 -16.66
CA ALA A 2 12.83 8.65 -16.09
C ALA A 2 12.52 8.46 -14.58
N GLU A 3 12.81 9.46 -13.74
CA GLU A 3 12.55 9.38 -12.29
C GLU A 3 11.04 9.36 -11.94
N LYS A 4 10.26 10.18 -12.65
CA LYS A 4 8.79 10.24 -12.50
C LYS A 4 8.16 8.91 -12.88
N ASP A 5 8.53 8.38 -14.04
CA ASP A 5 7.97 7.13 -14.55
C ASP A 5 8.32 5.98 -13.60
N ALA A 6 9.54 5.93 -13.07
CA ALA A 6 9.95 4.96 -12.07
C ALA A 6 9.17 5.06 -10.75
N LEU A 7 8.93 6.28 -10.24
CA LEU A 7 8.12 6.51 -9.04
C LEU A 7 6.66 6.10 -9.26
N THR A 8 6.12 6.42 -10.43
CA THR A 8 4.74 6.08 -10.83
C THR A 8 4.58 4.57 -10.92
N ASP A 9 5.52 3.88 -11.54
CA ASP A 9 5.52 2.42 -11.69
C ASP A 9 5.60 1.73 -10.31
N ARG A 10 6.52 2.20 -9.45
CA ARG A 10 6.64 1.73 -8.06
C ARG A 10 5.37 1.94 -7.24
N LEU A 11 4.73 3.10 -7.36
CA LEU A 11 3.46 3.40 -6.72
C LEU A 11 2.37 2.42 -7.17
N ASN A 12 2.23 2.21 -8.47
CA ASN A 12 1.25 1.28 -9.02
C ASN A 12 1.52 -0.16 -8.59
N ALA A 13 2.78 -0.59 -8.61
CA ALA A 13 3.18 -1.91 -8.13
C ALA A 13 2.84 -2.09 -6.65
N LEU A 14 3.03 -1.06 -5.82
CA LEU A 14 2.70 -1.12 -4.41
C LEU A 14 1.19 -1.16 -4.17
N ILE A 15 0.42 -0.35 -4.91
CA ILE A 15 -1.05 -0.38 -4.89
C ILE A 15 -1.56 -1.78 -5.24
N GLN A 16 -1.04 -2.37 -6.32
CA GLN A 16 -1.40 -3.72 -6.73
C GLN A 16 -1.04 -4.78 -5.68
N TYR A 17 0.13 -4.65 -5.05
CA TYR A 17 0.53 -5.52 -3.95
C TYR A 17 -0.44 -5.45 -2.75
N ILE A 18 -0.90 -4.24 -2.39
CA ILE A 18 -1.89 -4.05 -1.31
C ILE A 18 -3.25 -4.62 -1.72
N GLU A 19 -3.65 -4.46 -2.99
CA GLU A 19 -4.89 -5.04 -3.53
C GLU A 19 -4.86 -6.58 -3.48
N ASP A 20 -3.75 -7.19 -3.89
CA ASP A 20 -3.56 -8.65 -3.85
C ASP A 20 -3.57 -9.17 -2.40
N ALA A 21 -2.91 -8.47 -1.49
CA ALA A 21 -2.96 -8.78 -0.07
C ALA A 21 -4.39 -8.70 0.49
N THR A 22 -5.14 -7.66 0.11
CA THR A 22 -6.55 -7.50 0.51
C THR A 22 -7.41 -8.61 -0.07
N HIS A 23 -7.19 -9.01 -1.32
CA HIS A 23 -7.92 -10.08 -1.98
C HIS A 23 -7.64 -11.44 -1.33
N THR A 24 -6.38 -11.74 -1.03
CA THR A 24 -5.94 -12.93 -0.28
C THR A 24 -6.61 -12.99 1.08
N LEU A 25 -6.67 -11.85 1.78
CA LEU A 25 -7.33 -11.71 3.07
C LEU A 25 -8.85 -11.96 2.99
N ASN A 26 -9.50 -11.45 1.94
CA ASN A 26 -10.91 -11.72 1.67
C ASN A 26 -11.18 -13.20 1.35
N GLY A 27 -10.20 -13.90 0.76
CA GLY A 27 -10.21 -15.35 0.58
C GLY A 27 -10.02 -16.15 1.87
N GLY A 28 -9.84 -15.49 3.01
CA GLY A 28 -9.63 -16.13 4.31
C GLY A 28 -8.18 -16.55 4.61
N GLN A 29 -7.23 -16.12 3.78
CA GLN A 29 -5.81 -16.40 3.96
C GLN A 29 -5.10 -15.17 4.53
N ILE A 30 -4.09 -15.37 5.40
CA ILE A 30 -3.30 -14.24 5.91
C ILE A 30 -2.29 -13.83 4.82
N PRO A 31 -2.38 -12.60 4.27
CA PRO A 31 -1.44 -12.16 3.26
C PRO A 31 -0.07 -11.91 3.91
N LEU A 32 0.99 -12.32 3.22
CA LEU A 32 2.36 -11.99 3.62
C LEU A 32 2.65 -10.56 3.16
N VAL A 33 2.40 -9.59 4.03
CA VAL A 33 2.73 -8.17 3.79
C VAL A 33 4.05 -7.76 4.45
N ASN A 34 5.02 -8.67 4.47
CA ASN A 34 6.35 -8.39 4.99
C ASN A 34 6.98 -7.25 4.18
N ASP A 35 7.66 -6.34 4.88
CA ASP A 35 8.39 -5.21 4.31
C ASP A 35 7.51 -4.15 3.61
N LEU A 36 6.18 -4.21 3.75
CA LEU A 36 5.28 -3.20 3.20
C LEU A 36 5.59 -1.81 3.78
N ASP A 37 5.86 -1.73 5.08
CA ASP A 37 6.27 -0.52 5.76
C ASP A 37 7.57 0.05 5.17
N GLN A 38 8.58 -0.81 4.94
CA GLN A 38 9.86 -0.39 4.37
C GLN A 38 9.70 0.11 2.93
N LYS A 39 8.88 -0.57 2.12
CA LYS A 39 8.61 -0.16 0.73
C LYS A 39 7.89 1.19 0.68
N VAL A 40 6.88 1.40 1.53
CA VAL A 40 6.16 2.69 1.64
C VAL A 40 7.09 3.79 2.13
N ALA A 41 7.90 3.53 3.18
CA ALA A 41 8.83 4.50 3.72
C ALA A 41 9.87 4.93 2.67
N LYS A 42 10.48 3.97 1.98
CA LYS A 42 11.43 4.24 0.89
C LYS A 42 10.80 5.07 -0.22
N LEU A 43 9.58 4.73 -0.61
CA LEU A 43 8.84 5.48 -1.62
C LEU A 43 8.60 6.92 -1.16
N CYS A 44 8.17 7.15 0.07
CA CYS A 44 8.02 8.51 0.62
C CYS A 44 9.33 9.30 0.57
N MET A 45 10.47 8.67 0.90
CA MET A 45 11.78 9.33 0.80
C MET A 45 12.15 9.68 -0.64
N ASP A 46 11.94 8.75 -1.59
CA ASP A 46 12.21 9.00 -3.02
C ASP A 46 11.31 10.15 -3.55
N VAL A 47 10.07 10.25 -3.06
CA VAL A 47 9.15 11.36 -3.42
C VAL A 47 9.59 12.69 -2.82
N GLU A 48 10.04 12.69 -1.56
CA GLU A 48 10.53 13.89 -0.88
C GLU A 48 11.80 14.46 -1.53
N GLN A 49 12.66 13.57 -2.04
CA GLN A 49 13.87 13.93 -2.79
C GLN A 49 13.59 14.34 -4.24
N GLY A 50 12.42 13.98 -4.76
CA GLY A 50 12.00 14.30 -6.12
C GLY A 50 11.60 15.77 -6.31
N SER A 51 11.37 16.14 -7.57
CA SER A 51 10.92 17.50 -7.91
C SER A 51 9.47 17.76 -7.50
N THR A 52 9.16 19.01 -7.13
CA THR A 52 7.78 19.44 -6.76
C THR A 52 6.74 19.14 -7.84
N GLU A 53 7.14 19.19 -9.12
CA GLU A 53 6.27 18.83 -10.25
C GLU A 53 5.92 17.33 -10.23
N THR A 54 6.93 16.47 -10.07
CA THR A 54 6.73 15.03 -9.92
C THR A 54 5.81 14.73 -8.74
N ALA A 55 6.07 15.32 -7.57
CA ALA A 55 5.24 15.14 -6.38
C ALA A 55 3.77 15.52 -6.60
N LYS A 56 3.47 16.60 -7.35
CA LYS A 56 2.10 16.99 -7.70
C LYS A 56 1.41 15.94 -8.57
N GLU A 57 2.13 15.37 -9.54
CA GLU A 57 1.56 14.39 -10.46
C GLU A 57 1.31 13.03 -9.82
N ILE A 58 2.18 12.58 -8.91
CA ILE A 58 2.02 11.29 -8.22
C ILE A 58 1.15 11.38 -6.95
N LYS A 59 0.83 12.59 -6.47
CA LYS A 59 -0.10 12.84 -5.35
C LYS A 59 -1.41 12.04 -5.43
N PRO A 60 -2.15 12.00 -6.57
CA PRO A 60 -3.35 11.16 -6.67
C PRO A 60 -3.07 9.67 -6.46
N LEU A 61 -1.93 9.15 -6.93
CA LEU A 61 -1.54 7.76 -6.73
C LEU A 61 -1.20 7.48 -5.26
N MET A 62 -0.48 8.39 -4.59
CA MET A 62 -0.26 8.30 -3.14
C MET A 62 -1.58 8.29 -2.37
N GLY A 63 -2.54 9.14 -2.74
CA GLY A 63 -3.89 9.12 -2.15
C GLY A 63 -4.59 7.77 -2.33
N LYS A 64 -4.54 7.19 -3.54
CA LYS A 64 -5.10 5.87 -3.82
C LYS A 64 -4.42 4.78 -2.97
N MET A 65 -3.10 4.83 -2.84
CA MET A 65 -2.32 3.89 -2.01
C MET A 65 -2.74 3.96 -0.54
N ILE A 66 -2.92 5.15 0.02
CA ILE A 66 -3.35 5.34 1.41
C ILE A 66 -4.74 4.74 1.64
N ILE A 67 -5.68 4.99 0.72
CA ILE A 67 -7.03 4.39 0.79
C ILE A 67 -6.94 2.87 0.81
N LYS A 68 -6.10 2.28 -0.05
CA LYS A 68 -5.93 0.82 -0.12
C LYS A 68 -5.30 0.23 1.14
N LEU A 69 -4.35 0.94 1.76
CA LEU A 69 -3.77 0.55 3.04
C LEU A 69 -4.81 0.58 4.16
N ASP A 70 -5.68 1.59 4.17
CA ASP A 70 -6.78 1.71 5.14
C ASP A 70 -7.79 0.56 4.97
N GLU A 71 -8.18 0.25 3.73
CA GLU A 71 -9.02 -0.91 3.41
C GLU A 71 -8.38 -2.22 3.92
N LEU A 72 -7.10 -2.45 3.66
CA LEU A 72 -6.37 -3.62 4.14
C LEU A 72 -6.35 -3.68 5.68
N ALA A 73 -6.08 -2.56 6.35
CA ALA A 73 -6.04 -2.47 7.79
C ALA A 73 -7.41 -2.78 8.43
N ALA A 74 -8.50 -2.22 7.87
CA ALA A 74 -9.85 -2.50 8.31
C ALA A 74 -10.18 -4.00 8.18
N ARG A 75 -9.82 -4.62 7.06
CA ARG A 75 -10.02 -6.06 6.83
C ARG A 75 -9.23 -6.94 7.79
N LEU A 76 -7.98 -6.56 8.10
CA LEU A 76 -7.15 -7.27 9.08
C LEU A 76 -7.78 -7.21 10.48
N GLN A 77 -8.35 -6.05 10.85
CA GLN A 77 -9.07 -5.91 12.11
C GLN A 77 -10.34 -6.76 12.16
N GLU A 78 -11.15 -6.78 11.08
CA GLU A 78 -12.33 -7.64 10.99
C GLU A 78 -11.97 -9.14 11.13
N MET A 79 -10.89 -9.58 10.50
CA MET A 79 -10.43 -10.98 10.62
C MET A 79 -10.00 -11.30 12.06
N LYS A 80 -9.30 -10.37 12.72
CA LYS A 80 -8.88 -10.52 14.12
C LYS A 80 -10.08 -10.59 15.08
N ASP A 81 -11.14 -9.81 14.83
CA ASP A 81 -12.36 -9.83 15.66
C ASP A 81 -13.18 -11.12 15.46
N LYS A 82 -13.18 -11.67 14.25
CA LYS A 82 -13.83 -12.96 13.93
C LYS A 82 -13.07 -14.18 14.43
N THR A 83 -11.85 -14.04 14.92
CA THR A 83 -11.15 -15.15 15.57
C THR A 83 -11.76 -15.33 16.97
N PRO A 84 -12.44 -16.44 17.29
CA PRO A 84 -13.07 -16.60 18.59
C PRO A 84 -12.00 -16.45 19.68
N LYS A 85 -12.13 -15.42 20.52
CA LYS A 85 -11.46 -15.40 21.82
C LYS A 85 -11.95 -16.65 22.54
N GLY A 86 -11.07 -17.63 22.70
CA GLY A 86 -11.38 -18.86 23.41
C GLY A 86 -12.04 -18.54 24.74
N THR A 87 -13.28 -18.99 24.90
CA THR A 87 -14.01 -19.17 26.15
C THR A 87 -14.65 -20.54 26.10
#